data_AF-A0A517L5B3-F1
#
_entry.id   AF-A0A517L5B3-F1
#
_cell.length_a   1.000
_cell.length_b   1.000
_cell.length_c   1.000
_cell.angle_alpha   90.00
_cell.angle_beta   90.00
_cell.angle_gamma   90.00
#
_symmetry.space_group_name_H-M   'P 1'
#
loop_
_entity.id
_entity.type
_entity.pdbx_description
1 polymer ?
#
loop_
_entity_poly.entity_id
_entity_poly.type
_entity_poly.pdbx_seq_one_letter_code
_entity_poly.pdbx_strand_id
1 'polypeptide(L)'
;MRSSPALFLLSVVSLLGMGPSRSSSTGRKSTSYLRYSTVTGFFAQDENSTDTSTFNYAIMNLGLLNRTYPTDSEFDPGGKKTQWQRFMYYLDYLIENSARNEQYKLLYMGRHGEGYHNVAEAFYGTPAWDCYWSKLDGNGTITWADAHITPTGQAQALVAHDFWKTALVQAKIPAPETYYSSPLDRCIATANLTFSGLDLPENKEFKPVVKELMREAIGIHTCDRRSTKTEIHSRWPQFEFEDDFSEEDPLWLPDLRESDSQLDARVKSLLDDIFTNDDHTYISFTSHSGAIAGILRVLEHIPFSLQTGGVIPVLVKAENVQGTAPSTTIVSGTTAPTCSVNPTSPE
;
A
#
# COMPACT_ATOMS: atom_id res chain seq x y z
N MET A 1 45.09 -22.03 3.23
CA MET A 1 45.49 -20.85 2.42
C MET A 1 44.23 -20.05 2.15
N ARG A 2 44.22 -18.79 2.59
CA ARG A 2 43.07 -17.88 2.50
C ARG A 2 42.96 -17.38 1.05
N SER A 3 41.76 -17.45 0.49
CA SER A 3 41.36 -16.68 -0.70
C SER A 3 40.23 -15.75 -0.27
N SER A 4 40.51 -14.44 -0.30
CA SER A 4 39.56 -13.37 0.00
C SER A 4 38.35 -13.39 -0.93
N PRO A 5 37.14 -13.04 -0.46
CA PRO A 5 36.07 -12.62 -1.35
C PRO A 5 36.24 -11.14 -1.69
N ALA A 6 36.24 -10.84 -2.98
CA ALA A 6 36.22 -9.49 -3.50
C ALA A 6 34.89 -8.81 -3.15
N LEU A 7 34.94 -7.58 -2.66
CA LEU A 7 33.78 -6.69 -2.52
C LEU A 7 33.14 -6.48 -3.89
N PHE A 8 31.91 -6.93 -4.07
CA PHE A 8 31.03 -6.43 -5.12
C PHE A 8 30.25 -5.23 -4.57
N LEU A 9 30.70 -4.03 -4.89
CA LEU A 9 29.92 -2.80 -4.79
C LEU A 9 28.96 -2.77 -6.00
N LEU A 10 27.70 -3.15 -5.79
CA LEU A 10 26.63 -2.93 -6.77
C LEU A 10 26.10 -1.50 -6.60
N SER A 11 26.60 -0.62 -7.46
CA SER A 11 25.97 0.66 -7.75
C SER A 11 24.65 0.39 -8.47
N VAL A 12 23.54 0.82 -7.89
CA VAL A 12 22.25 0.87 -8.58
C VAL A 12 22.33 2.01 -9.61
N VAL A 13 22.73 1.69 -10.83
CA VAL A 13 22.66 2.58 -11.99
C VAL A 13 21.52 2.10 -12.88
N SER A 14 20.50 2.96 -12.98
CA SER A 14 19.64 3.21 -14.15
C SER A 14 19.68 2.14 -15.26
N LEU A 15 18.62 1.33 -15.35
CA LEU A 15 18.30 0.64 -16.60
C LEU A 15 17.53 1.61 -17.51
N LEU A 16 18.26 2.20 -18.47
CA LEU A 16 17.68 2.79 -19.68
C LEU A 16 18.28 2.06 -20.88
N GLY A 17 17.43 1.37 -21.64
CA GLY A 17 17.82 0.53 -22.78
C GLY A 17 18.45 1.32 -23.93
N MET A 18 19.48 0.73 -24.55
CA MET A 18 20.09 1.23 -25.79
C MET A 18 19.43 0.56 -27.00
N GLY A 19 18.55 1.29 -27.70
CA GLY A 19 18.12 1.02 -29.06
C GLY A 19 18.85 1.92 -30.07
N PRO A 20 18.92 1.56 -31.37
CA PRO A 20 19.78 2.24 -32.32
C PRO A 20 19.27 3.64 -32.68
N SER A 21 20.24 4.54 -32.85
CA SER A 21 20.12 5.97 -33.11
C SER A 21 19.16 6.34 -34.24
N ARG A 22 18.11 7.09 -33.89
CA ARG A 22 17.40 8.00 -34.80
C ARG A 22 17.60 9.43 -34.34
N SER A 23 18.05 10.27 -35.27
CA SER A 23 18.15 11.72 -35.12
C SER A 23 16.82 12.31 -34.64
N SER A 24 16.82 13.05 -33.53
CA SER A 24 15.68 13.87 -33.12
C SER A 24 16.14 15.16 -32.47
N SER A 25 15.62 16.26 -33.00
CA SER A 25 15.64 17.65 -32.53
C SER A 25 15.94 17.85 -31.05
N THR A 26 16.86 18.76 -30.75
CA THR A 26 17.11 19.34 -29.42
C THR A 26 15.93 20.22 -28.98
N GLY A 27 14.78 19.59 -28.71
CA GLY A 27 13.77 20.16 -27.84
C GLY A 27 14.23 19.93 -26.40
N ARG A 28 14.45 21.00 -25.64
CA ARG A 28 14.72 20.92 -24.20
C ARG A 28 13.52 20.20 -23.56
N LYS A 29 13.62 18.91 -23.24
CA LYS A 29 12.56 18.19 -22.51
C LYS A 29 12.36 18.95 -21.20
N SER A 30 11.20 19.60 -21.04
CA SER A 30 10.82 20.15 -19.77
C SER A 30 10.76 19.00 -18.78
N THR A 31 11.60 19.03 -17.76
CA THR A 31 11.53 18.03 -16.68
C THR A 31 10.37 18.41 -15.77
N SER A 32 9.64 17.44 -15.27
CA SER A 32 8.61 17.66 -14.25
C SER A 32 8.53 16.46 -13.31
N TYR A 33 7.86 16.65 -12.16
CA TYR A 33 7.66 15.61 -11.16
C TYR A 33 6.30 15.76 -10.49
N LEU A 34 5.78 14.67 -9.92
CA LEU A 34 4.56 14.70 -9.11
C LEU A 34 4.89 15.02 -7.66
N ARG A 35 4.23 16.05 -7.14
CA ARG A 35 4.17 16.39 -5.71
C ARG A 35 2.82 15.92 -5.17
N TYR A 36 2.84 15.28 -4.00
CA TYR A 36 1.63 14.80 -3.34
C TYR A 36 1.33 15.61 -2.10
N SER A 37 0.05 15.73 -1.77
CA SER A 37 -0.43 16.14 -0.46
C SER A 37 -1.77 15.49 -0.17
N THR A 38 -2.10 15.35 1.11
CA THR A 38 -3.41 14.87 1.54
C THR A 38 -4.37 16.03 1.70
N VAL A 39 -5.57 15.89 1.13
CA VAL A 39 -6.66 16.84 1.31
C VAL A 39 -7.46 16.45 2.55
N THR A 40 -7.27 17.20 3.63
CA THR A 40 -7.77 16.84 4.96
C THR A 40 -9.17 17.39 5.27
N GLY A 41 -9.74 16.90 6.37
CA GLY A 41 -11.02 17.32 6.94
C GLY A 41 -12.20 16.53 6.40
N PHE A 42 -11.98 15.45 5.66
CA PHE A 42 -13.05 14.57 5.20
C PHE A 42 -13.14 13.31 6.02
N PHE A 43 -12.02 12.82 6.55
CA PHE A 43 -11.95 11.59 7.30
C PHE A 43 -11.49 11.87 8.72
N ALA A 44 -12.04 11.15 9.69
CA ALA A 44 -11.61 11.25 11.09
C ALA A 44 -10.10 10.96 11.24
N GLN A 45 -9.55 10.11 10.37
CA GLN A 45 -8.13 9.77 10.32
C GLN A 45 -7.23 10.96 9.94
N ASP A 46 -7.79 12.04 9.39
CA ASP A 46 -7.07 13.29 9.10
C ASP A 46 -6.80 14.10 10.39
N GLU A 47 -7.50 13.79 11.48
CA GLU A 47 -7.50 14.57 12.72
C GLU A 47 -6.57 13.96 13.77
N ASN A 48 -5.68 14.76 14.34
CA ASN A 48 -4.73 14.32 15.38
C ASN A 48 -5.41 13.88 16.70
N SER A 49 -6.71 14.13 16.84
CA SER A 49 -7.52 13.70 17.99
C SER A 49 -8.05 12.26 17.85
N THR A 50 -7.94 11.65 16.67
CA THR A 50 -8.44 10.29 16.43
C THR A 50 -7.49 9.25 17.00
N ASP A 51 -7.98 8.46 17.95
CA ASP A 51 -7.22 7.36 18.53
C ASP A 51 -7.10 6.18 17.57
N THR A 52 -5.93 6.07 16.94
CA THR A 52 -5.60 5.00 16.00
C THR A 52 -5.74 3.58 16.59
N SER A 53 -5.57 3.44 17.91
CA SER A 53 -5.56 2.12 18.57
C SER A 53 -6.95 1.54 18.77
N THR A 54 -7.98 2.38 18.81
CA THR A 54 -9.38 1.99 19.04
C THR A 54 -10.28 2.28 17.84
N PHE A 55 -9.74 2.88 16.77
CA PHE A 55 -10.50 3.28 15.59
C PHE A 55 -11.07 2.07 14.83
N ASN A 56 -12.39 2.01 14.70
CA ASN A 56 -13.09 0.97 13.94
C ASN A 56 -13.68 1.53 12.65
N TYR A 57 -12.96 1.33 11.54
CA TYR A 57 -13.38 1.83 10.22
C TYR A 57 -14.74 1.28 9.76
N ALA A 58 -15.08 0.04 10.10
CA ALA A 58 -16.27 -0.64 9.61
C ALA A 58 -17.54 -0.06 10.26
N ILE A 59 -17.47 0.33 11.53
CA ILE A 59 -18.58 0.97 12.25
C ILE A 59 -18.64 2.47 11.93
N MET A 60 -17.49 3.10 11.73
CA MET A 60 -17.38 4.56 11.53
C MET A 60 -17.51 4.97 10.05
N ASN A 61 -17.99 4.10 9.16
CA ASN A 61 -18.17 4.40 7.74
C ASN A 61 -16.86 4.89 7.05
N LEU A 62 -15.77 4.16 7.28
CA LEU A 62 -14.38 4.53 6.96
C LEU A 62 -13.90 5.85 7.57
N GLY A 63 -14.62 6.39 8.55
CA GLY A 63 -14.32 7.67 9.17
C GLY A 63 -14.80 8.89 8.40
N LEU A 64 -15.60 8.73 7.34
CA LEU A 64 -16.14 9.89 6.60
C LEU A 64 -16.95 10.77 7.56
N LEU A 65 -16.49 12.00 7.77
CA LEU A 65 -17.07 12.94 8.71
C LEU A 65 -18.44 13.41 8.20
N ASN A 66 -19.43 13.45 9.09
CA ASN A 66 -20.72 14.07 8.80
C ASN A 66 -20.55 15.59 8.77
N ARG A 67 -20.51 16.17 7.57
CA ARG A 67 -20.28 17.60 7.34
C ARG A 67 -21.08 18.11 6.16
N THR A 68 -21.18 19.44 6.07
CA THR A 68 -21.70 20.13 4.88
C THR A 68 -20.59 20.39 3.86
N TYR A 69 -20.98 20.37 2.59
CA TYR A 69 -20.19 20.72 1.42
C TYR A 69 -20.78 21.95 0.73
N PRO A 70 -19.96 22.82 0.11
CA PRO A 70 -20.43 23.96 -0.65
C PRO A 70 -21.45 23.63 -1.75
N THR A 71 -21.41 22.40 -2.28
CA THR A 71 -22.29 21.89 -3.34
C THR A 71 -23.63 21.34 -2.85
N ASP A 72 -23.86 21.24 -1.53
CA ASP A 72 -25.06 20.60 -0.99
C ASP A 72 -26.37 21.28 -1.37
N SER A 73 -26.38 22.62 -1.43
CA SER A 73 -27.58 23.38 -1.78
C SER A 73 -28.04 23.11 -3.22
N GLU A 74 -27.13 22.73 -4.10
CA GLU A 74 -27.39 22.34 -5.48
C GLU A 74 -27.70 20.84 -5.59
N PHE A 75 -26.86 19.99 -5.00
CA PHE A 75 -26.92 18.54 -5.17
C PHE A 75 -27.98 17.84 -4.31
N ASP A 76 -28.17 18.32 -3.07
CA ASP A 76 -29.11 17.75 -2.11
C ASP A 76 -29.91 18.81 -1.34
N PRO A 77 -30.64 19.70 -2.03
CA PRO A 77 -31.45 20.75 -1.38
C PRO A 77 -32.51 20.19 -0.41
N GLY A 78 -32.87 18.92 -0.57
CA GLY A 78 -33.87 18.24 0.26
C GLY A 78 -33.29 17.38 1.40
N GLY A 79 -31.96 17.29 1.55
CA GLY A 79 -31.31 16.51 2.61
C GLY A 79 -31.59 15.00 2.57
N LYS A 80 -31.72 14.42 1.37
CA LYS A 80 -32.06 13.01 1.17
C LYS A 80 -30.86 12.12 0.80
N LYS A 81 -29.73 12.71 0.42
CA LYS A 81 -28.53 11.99 -0.01
C LYS A 81 -27.70 11.56 1.19
N THR A 82 -26.98 10.45 1.05
CA THR A 82 -26.05 9.99 2.09
C THR A 82 -24.82 10.92 2.16
N GLN A 83 -24.07 10.83 3.26
CA GLN A 83 -22.80 11.57 3.39
C GLN A 83 -21.82 11.23 2.26
N TRP A 84 -21.73 9.96 1.84
CA TRP A 84 -20.89 9.55 0.71
C TRP A 84 -21.35 10.15 -0.61
N GLN A 85 -22.65 10.15 -0.91
CA GLN A 85 -23.13 10.76 -2.15
C GLN A 85 -22.79 12.24 -2.23
N ARG A 86 -22.94 12.96 -1.12
CA ARG A 86 -22.60 14.39 -1.03
C ARG A 86 -21.10 14.62 -1.14
N PHE A 87 -20.30 13.79 -0.48
CA PHE A 87 -18.84 13.82 -0.62
C PHE A 87 -18.37 13.52 -2.04
N MET A 88 -18.93 12.51 -2.70
CA MET A 88 -18.62 12.16 -4.09
C MET A 88 -18.93 13.32 -5.03
N TYR A 89 -20.12 13.91 -4.93
CA TYR A 89 -20.48 15.06 -5.78
C TYR A 89 -19.54 16.25 -5.54
N TYR A 90 -19.14 16.48 -4.29
CA TYR A 90 -18.16 17.52 -3.98
C TYR A 90 -16.77 17.18 -4.53
N LEU A 91 -16.35 15.92 -4.50
CA LEU A 91 -15.09 15.48 -5.10
C LEU A 91 -15.10 15.64 -6.63
N ASP A 92 -16.20 15.29 -7.29
CA ASP A 92 -16.37 15.52 -8.74
C ASP A 92 -16.27 17.02 -9.05
N TYR A 93 -16.95 17.86 -8.27
CA TYR A 93 -16.82 19.32 -8.36
C TYR A 93 -15.38 19.80 -8.16
N LEU A 94 -14.64 19.26 -7.18
CA LEU A 94 -13.23 19.60 -6.95
C LEU A 94 -12.36 19.23 -8.16
N ILE A 95 -12.58 18.05 -8.74
CA ILE A 95 -11.83 17.57 -9.91
C ILE A 95 -12.12 18.46 -11.12
N GLU A 96 -13.39 18.75 -11.42
CA GLU A 96 -13.79 19.57 -12.56
C GLU A 96 -13.28 21.02 -12.48
N ASN A 97 -13.09 21.54 -11.26
CA ASN A 97 -12.60 22.90 -11.03
C ASN A 97 -11.10 22.97 -10.70
N SER A 98 -10.38 21.86 -10.77
CA SER A 98 -8.94 21.79 -10.51
C SER A 98 -8.11 22.38 -11.65
N ALA A 99 -6.87 22.79 -11.34
CA ALA A 99 -5.96 23.24 -12.39
C ALA A 99 -5.53 22.05 -13.27
N ARG A 100 -5.17 22.30 -14.54
CA ARG A 100 -4.78 21.24 -15.50
C ARG A 100 -3.58 20.40 -15.07
N ASN A 101 -2.77 20.89 -14.13
CA ASN A 101 -1.63 20.20 -13.58
C ASN A 101 -1.94 19.51 -12.24
N GLU A 102 -3.20 19.43 -11.84
CA GLU A 102 -3.67 18.81 -10.61
C GLU A 102 -4.53 17.60 -10.95
N GLN A 103 -4.48 16.59 -10.09
CA GLN A 103 -5.37 15.43 -10.13
C GLN A 103 -5.69 14.99 -8.71
N TYR A 104 -6.88 14.41 -8.52
CA TYR A 104 -7.34 13.93 -7.23
C TYR A 104 -7.70 12.46 -7.30
N LYS A 105 -7.28 11.69 -6.30
CA LYS A 105 -7.63 10.28 -6.13
C LYS A 105 -7.98 9.99 -4.69
N LEU A 106 -8.96 9.14 -4.46
CA LEU A 106 -9.28 8.58 -3.16
C LEU A 106 -8.70 7.17 -3.06
N LEU A 107 -7.70 7.01 -2.20
CA LEU A 107 -7.06 5.72 -1.94
C LEU A 107 -7.73 5.03 -0.76
N TYR A 108 -8.28 3.83 -0.97
CA TYR A 108 -8.75 2.93 0.07
C TYR A 108 -7.64 1.92 0.40
N MET A 109 -6.85 2.20 1.43
CA MET A 109 -5.69 1.40 1.79
C MET A 109 -6.03 0.43 2.94
N GLY A 110 -6.00 -0.87 2.66
CA GLY A 110 -6.20 -1.95 3.63
C GLY A 110 -4.88 -2.60 4.05
N ARG A 111 -4.67 -2.76 5.36
CA ARG A 111 -3.61 -3.64 5.89
C ARG A 111 -4.10 -5.09 5.82
N HIS A 112 -3.23 -6.01 5.40
CA HIS A 112 -3.54 -7.43 5.41
C HIS A 112 -4.10 -7.92 6.77
N GLY A 113 -4.90 -8.98 6.74
CA GLY A 113 -5.33 -9.69 7.96
C GLY A 113 -4.14 -10.34 8.67
N GLU A 114 -4.32 -10.72 9.93
CA GLU A 114 -3.28 -11.38 10.74
C GLU A 114 -2.65 -12.55 9.99
N GLY A 115 -1.32 -12.51 9.83
CA GLY A 115 -0.53 -13.59 9.26
C GLY A 115 0.23 -14.37 10.31
N TYR A 116 0.70 -15.57 9.94
CA TYR A 116 1.51 -16.40 10.84
C TYR A 116 2.79 -15.71 11.34
N HIS A 117 3.35 -14.77 10.55
CA HIS A 117 4.45 -13.91 11.00
C HIS A 117 4.04 -12.98 12.16
N ASN A 118 2.81 -12.45 12.18
CA ASN A 118 2.32 -11.61 13.28
C ASN A 118 2.16 -12.44 14.57
N VAL A 119 1.63 -13.65 14.44
CA VAL A 119 1.52 -14.59 15.58
C VAL A 119 2.91 -14.94 16.12
N ALA A 120 3.86 -15.19 15.22
CA ALA A 120 5.24 -15.51 15.62
C ALA A 120 5.92 -14.32 16.31
N GLU A 121 5.83 -13.11 15.74
CA GLU A 121 6.39 -11.90 16.37
C GLU A 121 5.76 -11.65 17.74
N ALA A 122 4.43 -11.77 17.86
CA ALA A 122 3.74 -11.60 19.14
C ALA A 122 4.15 -12.65 20.19
N PHE A 123 4.44 -13.87 19.76
CA PHE A 123 4.87 -14.96 20.64
C PHE A 123 6.34 -14.81 21.09
N TYR A 124 7.25 -14.47 20.18
CA TYR A 124 8.68 -14.37 20.47
C TYR A 124 9.10 -13.00 21.01
N GLY A 125 8.27 -11.97 20.81
CA GLY A 125 8.60 -10.58 21.08
C GLY A 125 9.50 -9.97 20.02
N THR A 126 9.26 -8.69 19.70
CA THR A 126 9.99 -7.94 18.66
C THR A 126 11.52 -8.04 18.79
N PRO A 127 12.15 -7.93 19.98
CA PRO A 127 13.61 -8.04 20.07
C PRO A 127 14.17 -9.39 19.60
N ALA A 128 13.56 -10.52 19.98
CA ALA A 128 14.00 -11.84 19.54
C ALA A 128 13.59 -12.14 18.10
N TRP A 129 12.45 -11.60 17.67
CA TRP A 129 11.98 -11.64 16.29
C TRP A 129 13.02 -11.02 15.36
N ASP A 130 13.35 -9.74 15.57
CA ASP A 130 14.25 -8.98 14.70
C ASP A 130 15.69 -9.53 14.71
N CYS A 131 16.17 -9.98 15.87
CA CYS A 131 17.56 -10.43 16.00
C CYS A 131 17.77 -11.88 15.55
N TYR A 132 16.72 -12.72 15.48
CA TYR A 132 16.85 -14.15 15.24
C TYR A 132 15.71 -14.75 14.40
N TRP A 133 14.47 -14.74 14.90
CA TRP A 133 13.40 -15.58 14.34
C TRP A 133 12.93 -15.15 12.95
N SER A 134 12.90 -13.85 12.66
CA SER A 134 12.46 -13.31 11.38
C SER A 134 13.33 -13.76 10.20
N LYS A 135 14.59 -14.16 10.46
CA LYS A 135 15.56 -14.65 9.47
C LYS A 135 15.37 -16.12 9.09
N LEU A 136 14.55 -16.85 9.84
CA LEU A 136 14.22 -18.25 9.55
C LEU A 136 12.93 -18.30 8.74
N ASP A 137 12.65 -19.39 8.04
CA ASP A 137 11.39 -19.54 7.30
C ASP A 137 10.21 -19.96 8.21
N GLY A 138 10.51 -20.46 9.42
CA GLY A 138 9.53 -20.98 10.37
C GLY A 138 10.21 -21.63 11.58
N ASN A 139 9.40 -22.24 12.46
CA ASN A 139 9.88 -22.99 13.64
C ASN A 139 9.60 -24.52 13.55
N GLY A 140 9.24 -25.01 12.37
CA GLY A 140 8.83 -26.40 12.16
C GLY A 140 7.37 -26.72 12.50
N THR A 141 6.66 -25.81 13.18
CA THR A 141 5.21 -25.91 13.42
C THR A 141 4.42 -24.94 12.55
N ILE A 142 4.89 -23.70 12.45
CA ILE A 142 4.33 -22.67 11.56
C ILE A 142 5.42 -22.14 10.63
N THR A 143 5.01 -21.72 9.44
CA THR A 143 5.87 -21.09 8.41
C THR A 143 5.48 -19.62 8.32
N TRP A 144 6.47 -18.75 8.29
CA TRP A 144 6.28 -17.31 8.10
C TRP A 144 7.07 -16.72 6.94
N ALA A 145 7.86 -17.52 6.20
CA ALA A 145 8.30 -17.13 4.86
C ALA A 145 7.08 -16.90 3.96
N ASP A 146 7.01 -15.75 3.29
CA ASP A 146 5.82 -15.27 2.55
C ASP A 146 4.49 -15.62 3.26
N ALA A 147 4.41 -15.27 4.55
CA ALA A 147 3.40 -15.80 5.45
C ALA A 147 1.96 -15.68 4.92
N HIS A 148 1.23 -16.79 4.99
CA HIS A 148 -0.22 -16.82 4.80
C HIS A 148 -0.97 -16.17 5.97
N ILE A 149 -2.20 -15.72 5.72
CA ILE A 149 -3.12 -15.27 6.78
C ILE A 149 -3.64 -16.43 7.63
N THR A 150 -3.79 -16.20 8.93
CA THR A 150 -4.39 -17.13 9.89
C THR A 150 -5.91 -17.19 9.73
N PRO A 151 -6.63 -18.13 10.36
CA PRO A 151 -8.09 -18.07 10.45
C PRO A 151 -8.61 -16.75 11.04
N THR A 152 -7.89 -16.16 12.00
CA THR A 152 -8.19 -14.82 12.53
C THR A 152 -8.04 -13.77 11.43
N GLY A 153 -6.94 -13.81 10.66
CA GLY A 153 -6.74 -12.90 9.54
C GLY A 153 -7.80 -13.02 8.44
N GLN A 154 -8.30 -14.23 8.17
CA GLN A 154 -9.43 -14.45 7.27
C GLN A 154 -10.70 -13.80 7.81
N ALA A 155 -11.01 -13.98 9.09
CA ALA A 155 -12.16 -13.34 9.72
C ALA A 155 -12.06 -11.80 9.68
N GLN A 156 -10.87 -11.24 9.88
CA GLN A 156 -10.63 -9.80 9.74
C GLN A 156 -10.87 -9.30 8.31
N ALA A 157 -10.43 -10.04 7.29
CA ALA A 157 -10.71 -9.70 5.89
C ALA A 157 -12.22 -9.76 5.58
N LEU A 158 -12.95 -10.71 6.17
CA LEU A 158 -14.39 -10.82 6.02
C LEU A 158 -15.16 -9.68 6.70
N VAL A 159 -14.62 -9.07 7.77
CA VAL A 159 -15.18 -7.82 8.31
C VAL A 159 -15.16 -6.71 7.25
N ALA A 160 -14.07 -6.59 6.49
CA ALA A 160 -13.98 -5.64 5.38
C ALA A 160 -14.99 -5.98 4.26
N HIS A 161 -15.14 -7.27 3.94
CA HIS A 161 -16.14 -7.74 2.97
C HIS A 161 -17.56 -7.33 3.36
N ASP A 162 -17.97 -7.63 4.60
CA ASP A 162 -19.32 -7.33 5.09
C ASP A 162 -19.56 -5.81 5.18
N PHE A 163 -18.53 -5.05 5.53
CA PHE A 163 -18.55 -3.59 5.45
C PHE A 163 -18.84 -3.12 4.01
N TRP A 164 -18.03 -3.54 3.03
CA TRP A 164 -18.20 -3.11 1.63
C TRP A 164 -19.58 -3.50 1.10
N LYS A 165 -20.00 -4.75 1.31
CA LYS A 165 -21.33 -5.24 0.91
C LYS A 165 -22.46 -4.35 1.43
N THR A 166 -22.37 -3.93 2.68
CA THR A 166 -23.37 -3.07 3.32
C THR A 166 -23.25 -1.62 2.84
N ALA A 167 -22.04 -1.07 2.81
CA ALA A 167 -21.77 0.32 2.50
C ALA A 167 -22.10 0.67 1.05
N LEU A 168 -21.86 -0.24 0.09
CA LEU A 168 -22.22 -0.05 -1.32
C LEU A 168 -23.74 0.18 -1.48
N VAL A 169 -24.55 -0.57 -0.73
CA VAL A 169 -26.01 -0.50 -0.84
C VAL A 169 -26.59 0.63 0.01
N GLN A 170 -26.19 0.73 1.27
CA GLN A 170 -26.82 1.63 2.25
C GLN A 170 -26.17 3.00 2.25
N ALA A 171 -24.84 3.04 2.44
CA ALA A 171 -24.10 4.27 2.53
C ALA A 171 -23.85 4.90 1.16
N LYS A 172 -24.00 4.12 0.07
CA LYS A 172 -23.70 4.53 -1.31
C LYS A 172 -22.24 5.00 -1.46
N ILE A 173 -21.33 4.32 -0.76
CA ILE A 173 -19.89 4.50 -0.99
C ILE A 173 -19.57 4.13 -2.45
N PRO A 174 -18.67 4.86 -3.15
CA PRO A 174 -18.25 4.44 -4.47
C PRO A 174 -17.38 3.20 -4.35
N ALA A 175 -17.67 2.18 -5.17
CA ALA A 175 -16.76 1.05 -5.32
C ALA A 175 -15.40 1.54 -5.87
N PRO A 176 -14.28 0.92 -5.47
CA PRO A 176 -13.01 1.12 -6.15
C PRO A 176 -13.15 0.78 -7.64
N GLU A 177 -12.42 1.51 -8.46
CA GLU A 177 -12.37 1.36 -9.91
C GLU A 177 -11.16 0.52 -10.32
N THR A 178 -10.05 0.68 -9.57
CA THR A 178 -8.87 -0.18 -9.68
C THR A 178 -8.51 -0.79 -8.34
N TYR A 179 -8.00 -2.02 -8.37
CA TYR A 179 -7.60 -2.78 -7.19
C TYR A 179 -6.13 -3.18 -7.33
N TYR A 180 -5.29 -2.73 -6.41
CA TYR A 180 -3.88 -3.09 -6.36
C TYR A 180 -3.55 -3.87 -5.09
N SER A 181 -2.69 -4.88 -5.22
CA SER A 181 -2.20 -5.66 -4.08
C SER A 181 -0.68 -5.78 -4.10
N SER A 182 -0.10 -5.83 -2.89
CA SER A 182 1.24 -6.38 -2.72
C SER A 182 1.32 -7.84 -3.20
N PRO A 183 2.48 -8.30 -3.71
CA PRO A 183 2.71 -9.68 -4.13
C PRO A 183 2.80 -10.69 -2.97
N LEU A 184 3.00 -10.22 -1.73
CA LEU A 184 3.05 -11.11 -0.56
C LEU A 184 1.67 -11.75 -0.30
N ASP A 185 1.63 -13.06 -0.10
CA ASP A 185 0.41 -13.88 -0.17
C ASP A 185 -0.69 -13.37 0.77
N ARG A 186 -0.31 -12.94 1.98
CA ARG A 186 -1.23 -12.35 2.96
C ARG A 186 -2.05 -11.17 2.42
N CYS A 187 -1.47 -10.32 1.57
CA CYS A 187 -2.19 -9.20 0.97
C CYS A 187 -3.16 -9.68 -0.11
N ILE A 188 -2.72 -10.61 -0.96
CA ILE A 188 -3.54 -11.17 -2.04
C ILE A 188 -4.76 -11.92 -1.45
N ALA A 189 -4.53 -12.77 -0.45
CA ALA A 189 -5.58 -13.47 0.27
C ALA A 189 -6.58 -12.51 0.94
N THR A 190 -6.08 -11.45 1.58
CA THR A 190 -6.93 -10.43 2.20
C THR A 190 -7.77 -9.68 1.17
N ALA A 191 -7.17 -9.23 0.06
CA ALA A 191 -7.87 -8.54 -1.02
C ALA A 191 -8.94 -9.43 -1.63
N ASN A 192 -8.60 -10.70 -1.89
CA ASN A 192 -9.50 -11.68 -2.46
C ASN A 192 -10.73 -11.90 -1.55
N LEU A 193 -10.53 -12.11 -0.25
CA LEU A 193 -11.63 -12.27 0.71
C LEU A 193 -12.46 -10.99 0.87
N THR A 194 -11.83 -9.82 0.79
CA THR A 194 -12.51 -8.54 0.92
C THR A 194 -13.48 -8.30 -0.24
N PHE A 195 -13.03 -8.51 -1.48
CA PHE A 195 -13.76 -8.01 -2.66
C PHE A 195 -14.45 -9.08 -3.51
N SER A 196 -14.01 -10.33 -3.46
CA SER A 196 -14.60 -11.39 -4.30
C SER A 196 -16.06 -11.64 -3.95
N GLY A 197 -16.91 -11.76 -4.96
CA GLY A 197 -18.33 -12.05 -4.80
C GLY A 197 -19.17 -10.87 -4.32
N LEU A 198 -18.61 -9.66 -4.21
CA LEU A 198 -19.39 -8.44 -4.03
C LEU A 198 -20.17 -8.11 -5.31
N ASP A 199 -21.37 -7.53 -5.15
CA ASP A 199 -22.17 -6.99 -6.24
C ASP A 199 -21.62 -5.62 -6.65
N LEU A 200 -20.58 -5.65 -7.48
CA LEU A 200 -19.87 -4.47 -7.97
C LEU A 200 -20.46 -4.01 -9.32
N PRO A 201 -20.42 -2.70 -9.63
CA PRO A 201 -20.79 -2.21 -10.96
C PRO A 201 -19.96 -2.88 -12.07
N GLU A 202 -20.56 -3.10 -13.25
CA GLU A 202 -19.94 -3.79 -14.40
C GLU A 202 -18.61 -3.16 -14.85
N ASN A 203 -18.44 -1.84 -14.70
CA ASN A 203 -17.21 -1.12 -15.02
C ASN A 203 -16.23 -1.00 -13.84
N LYS A 204 -16.51 -1.68 -12.72
CA LYS A 204 -15.73 -1.65 -11.47
C LYS A 204 -15.58 -3.06 -10.88
N GLU A 205 -15.54 -4.06 -11.77
CA GLU A 205 -15.34 -5.45 -11.40
C GLU A 205 -14.01 -5.64 -10.65
N PHE A 206 -13.97 -6.58 -9.71
CA PHE A 206 -12.75 -6.92 -8.99
C PHE A 206 -11.75 -7.63 -9.93
N LYS A 207 -10.87 -6.84 -10.54
CA LYS A 207 -9.75 -7.27 -11.40
C LYS A 207 -8.44 -6.76 -10.81
N PRO A 208 -7.88 -7.45 -9.79
CA PRO A 208 -6.75 -6.95 -9.05
C PRO A 208 -5.43 -7.10 -9.80
N VAL A 209 -4.56 -6.10 -9.66
CA VAL A 209 -3.20 -6.08 -10.21
C VAL A 209 -2.18 -6.13 -9.07
N VAL A 210 -1.21 -7.03 -9.18
CA VAL A 210 -0.09 -7.17 -8.26
C VAL A 210 1.00 -6.16 -8.62
N LYS A 211 1.40 -5.33 -7.64
CA LYS A 211 2.45 -4.30 -7.77
C LYS A 211 3.61 -4.62 -6.85
N GLU A 212 4.80 -4.81 -7.40
CA GLU A 212 6.02 -5.19 -6.67
C GLU A 212 6.37 -4.18 -5.58
N LEU A 213 6.16 -2.89 -5.85
CA LEU A 213 6.56 -1.81 -4.94
C LEU A 213 5.57 -1.58 -3.78
N MET A 214 4.50 -2.37 -3.66
CA MET A 214 3.53 -2.31 -2.54
C MET A 214 3.91 -3.13 -1.32
N ARG A 215 5.07 -3.79 -1.34
CA ARG A 215 5.55 -4.69 -0.29
C ARG A 215 5.86 -3.95 1.01
N GLU A 216 5.81 -4.70 2.12
CA GLU A 216 6.34 -4.30 3.41
C GLU A 216 7.82 -3.91 3.31
N ALA A 217 8.39 -3.35 4.37
CA ALA A 217 9.83 -3.21 4.54
C ALA A 217 10.60 -4.46 4.04
N ILE A 218 11.40 -4.31 2.99
CA ILE A 218 12.06 -5.41 2.28
C ILE A 218 13.39 -5.76 2.95
N GLY A 219 13.66 -7.06 3.07
CA GLY A 219 14.95 -7.62 3.45
C GLY A 219 15.00 -8.14 4.88
N ILE A 220 15.97 -9.03 5.13
CA ILE A 220 16.24 -9.80 6.36
C ILE A 220 15.10 -10.72 6.76
N HIS A 221 13.90 -10.18 6.94
CA HIS A 221 12.73 -10.91 7.38
C HIS A 221 12.23 -11.77 6.22
N THR A 222 12.18 -13.08 6.41
CA THR A 222 11.72 -14.03 5.38
C THR A 222 10.24 -13.86 5.05
N CYS A 223 9.45 -13.32 5.98
CA CYS A 223 8.05 -12.92 5.71
C CYS A 223 7.94 -11.80 4.69
N ASP A 224 9.01 -11.06 4.47
CA ASP A 224 9.07 -9.98 3.49
C ASP A 224 9.70 -10.45 2.19
N ARG A 225 10.09 -11.73 2.04
CA ARG A 225 10.49 -12.38 0.77
C ARG A 225 9.25 -12.94 0.08
N ARG A 226 8.97 -12.50 -1.15
CA ARG A 226 7.80 -13.01 -1.87
C ARG A 226 8.08 -14.36 -2.51
N SER A 227 7.03 -15.15 -2.72
CA SER A 227 7.10 -16.33 -3.58
C SER A 227 7.37 -15.95 -5.05
N THR A 228 7.70 -16.95 -5.87
CA THR A 228 7.88 -16.74 -7.31
C THR A 228 6.57 -16.30 -7.97
N LYS A 229 6.67 -15.61 -9.12
CA LYS A 229 5.50 -15.21 -9.92
C LYS A 229 4.64 -16.43 -10.25
N THR A 230 5.25 -17.55 -10.63
CA THR A 230 4.54 -18.81 -10.93
C THR A 230 3.77 -19.35 -9.73
N GLU A 231 4.37 -19.37 -8.54
CA GLU A 231 3.69 -19.83 -7.32
C GLU A 231 2.56 -18.89 -6.88
N ILE A 232 2.75 -17.57 -7.02
CA ILE A 232 1.70 -16.59 -6.76
C ILE A 232 0.54 -16.81 -7.74
N HIS A 233 0.82 -16.89 -9.04
CA HIS A 233 -0.21 -17.09 -10.08
C HIS A 233 -0.93 -18.43 -9.93
N SER A 234 -0.22 -19.50 -9.56
CA SER A 234 -0.82 -20.81 -9.29
C SER A 234 -1.82 -20.78 -8.15
N ARG A 235 -1.60 -19.94 -7.13
CA ARG A 235 -2.53 -19.77 -5.99
C ARG A 235 -3.66 -18.79 -6.33
N TRP A 236 -3.36 -17.77 -7.13
CA TRP A 236 -4.24 -16.61 -7.38
C TRP A 236 -4.33 -16.29 -8.88
N PRO A 237 -4.93 -17.17 -9.71
CA PRO A 237 -4.93 -17.03 -11.16
C PRO A 237 -5.70 -15.79 -11.67
N GLN A 238 -6.60 -15.23 -10.87
CA GLN A 238 -7.37 -14.03 -11.16
C GLN A 238 -6.62 -12.72 -10.89
N PHE A 239 -5.46 -12.78 -10.24
CA PHE A 239 -4.62 -11.61 -10.01
C PHE A 239 -3.65 -11.44 -11.17
N GLU A 240 -3.77 -10.32 -11.86
CA GLU A 240 -2.82 -9.93 -12.92
C GLU A 240 -1.55 -9.36 -12.28
N PHE A 241 -0.44 -9.40 -13.00
CA PHE A 241 0.81 -8.78 -12.57
C PHE A 241 1.05 -7.54 -13.41
N GLU A 242 1.69 -6.54 -12.82
CA GLU A 242 2.23 -5.43 -13.61
C GLU A 242 3.21 -5.89 -14.69
N ASP A 243 3.41 -5.03 -15.68
CA ASP A 243 4.38 -5.27 -16.74
C ASP A 243 5.78 -5.51 -16.16
N ASP A 244 6.55 -6.39 -16.81
CA ASP A 244 7.91 -6.75 -16.44
C ASP A 244 8.07 -7.32 -15.01
N PHE A 245 6.98 -7.79 -14.37
CA PHE A 245 7.07 -8.46 -13.07
C PHE A 245 7.97 -9.71 -13.15
N SER A 246 9.02 -9.71 -12.32
CA SER A 246 10.07 -10.72 -12.28
C SER A 246 9.60 -12.06 -11.71
N GLU A 247 10.14 -13.17 -12.24
CA GLU A 247 9.81 -14.52 -11.75
C GLU A 247 10.24 -14.69 -10.29
N GLU A 248 11.55 -14.64 -10.04
CA GLU A 248 12.15 -14.67 -8.70
C GLU A 248 12.02 -13.31 -8.02
N ASP A 249 12.25 -13.27 -6.70
CA ASP A 249 12.30 -12.03 -5.91
C ASP A 249 13.68 -11.36 -6.03
N PRO A 250 13.82 -10.23 -6.77
CA PRO A 250 15.12 -9.60 -6.98
C PRO A 250 15.45 -8.55 -5.91
N LEU A 251 14.49 -8.19 -5.06
CA LEU A 251 14.61 -7.05 -4.13
C LEU A 251 14.97 -7.50 -2.72
N TRP A 252 14.58 -8.71 -2.33
CA TRP A 252 14.86 -9.22 -0.99
C TRP A 252 16.33 -9.61 -0.81
N LEU A 253 16.97 -9.04 0.22
CA LEU A 253 18.32 -9.39 0.63
C LEU A 253 18.30 -10.04 2.03
N PRO A 254 19.04 -11.14 2.26
CA PRO A 254 19.01 -11.86 3.54
C PRO A 254 19.71 -11.12 4.68
N ASP A 255 20.58 -10.16 4.38
CA ASP A 255 21.49 -9.51 5.32
C ASP A 255 21.31 -7.98 5.41
N LEU A 256 20.43 -7.41 4.60
CA LEU A 256 20.17 -5.98 4.54
C LEU A 256 18.67 -5.69 4.49
N ARG A 257 18.17 -4.94 5.46
CA ARG A 257 16.78 -4.47 5.51
C ARG A 257 16.73 -3.01 5.08
N GLU A 258 15.77 -2.66 4.24
CA GLU A 258 15.63 -1.29 3.77
C GLU A 258 15.35 -0.31 4.92
N SER A 259 15.85 0.92 4.80
CA SER A 259 15.53 2.00 5.73
C SER A 259 14.15 2.60 5.43
N ASP A 260 13.57 3.33 6.38
CA ASP A 260 12.32 4.07 6.16
C ASP A 260 12.40 5.01 4.95
N SER A 261 13.56 5.67 4.76
CA SER A 261 13.75 6.56 3.60
C SER A 261 13.85 5.83 2.25
N GLN A 262 14.31 4.58 2.25
CA GLN A 262 14.29 3.72 1.05
C GLN A 262 12.87 3.24 0.76
N LEU A 263 12.13 2.83 1.80
CA LEU A 263 10.72 2.47 1.69
C LEU A 263 9.90 3.66 1.15
N ASP A 264 10.09 4.86 1.69
CA ASP A 264 9.40 6.08 1.25
C ASP A 264 9.70 6.39 -0.22
N ALA A 265 10.96 6.29 -0.63
CA ALA A 265 11.35 6.47 -2.04
C ALA A 265 10.70 5.40 -2.95
N ARG A 266 10.64 4.15 -2.48
CA ARG A 266 10.03 3.03 -3.21
C ARG A 266 8.53 3.20 -3.39
N VAL A 267 7.79 3.52 -2.32
CA VAL A 267 6.33 3.75 -2.41
C VAL A 267 6.01 5.07 -3.11
N LYS A 268 6.93 6.05 -3.12
CA LYS A 268 6.82 7.23 -3.99
C LYS A 268 6.87 6.83 -5.47
N SER A 269 7.78 5.94 -5.86
CA SER A 269 7.83 5.41 -7.24
C SER A 269 6.56 4.63 -7.61
N LEU A 270 5.99 3.86 -6.69
CA LEU A 270 4.68 3.23 -6.85
C LEU A 270 3.58 4.27 -7.13
N LEU A 271 3.49 5.32 -6.30
CA LEU A 271 2.50 6.38 -6.48
C LEU A 271 2.70 7.11 -7.80
N ASP A 272 3.94 7.39 -8.19
CA ASP A 272 4.25 8.04 -9.47
C ASP A 272 3.79 7.23 -10.67
N ASP A 273 3.97 5.92 -10.64
CA ASP A 273 3.45 5.03 -11.66
C ASP A 273 1.91 5.06 -11.70
N ILE A 274 1.24 4.87 -10.56
CA ILE A 274 -0.23 4.82 -10.48
C ILE A 274 -0.86 6.16 -10.89
N PHE A 275 -0.36 7.29 -10.38
CA PHE A 275 -0.88 8.62 -10.73
C PHE A 275 -0.52 9.07 -12.16
N THR A 276 0.39 8.37 -12.84
CA THR A 276 0.71 8.64 -14.24
C THR A 276 -0.12 7.77 -15.20
N ASN A 277 -0.39 6.52 -14.81
CA ASN A 277 -0.90 5.49 -15.72
C ASN A 277 -2.33 5.02 -15.43
N ASP A 278 -2.88 5.34 -14.26
CA ASP A 278 -4.26 5.05 -13.90
C ASP A 278 -5.05 6.36 -13.86
N ASP A 279 -6.13 6.47 -14.65
CA ASP A 279 -6.96 7.69 -14.70
C ASP A 279 -8.13 7.65 -13.68
N HIS A 280 -8.30 6.54 -12.95
CA HIS A 280 -9.44 6.38 -12.05
C HIS A 280 -9.33 7.20 -10.76
N THR A 281 -10.46 7.58 -10.18
CA THR A 281 -10.52 8.39 -8.97
C THR A 281 -10.50 7.52 -7.72
N TYR A 282 -11.20 6.39 -7.72
CA TYR A 282 -11.35 5.54 -6.54
C TYR A 282 -10.46 4.30 -6.65
N ILE A 283 -9.41 4.20 -5.84
CA ILE A 283 -8.42 3.13 -5.97
C ILE A 283 -8.27 2.38 -4.66
N SER A 284 -8.28 1.05 -4.70
CA SER A 284 -8.02 0.22 -3.52
C SER A 284 -6.59 -0.31 -3.52
N PHE A 285 -5.92 -0.19 -2.39
CA PHE A 285 -4.62 -0.81 -2.11
C PHE A 285 -4.78 -1.85 -1.00
N THR A 286 -4.26 -3.06 -1.18
CA THR A 286 -4.07 -4.02 -0.09
C THR A 286 -2.59 -4.25 0.16
N SER A 287 -2.12 -3.83 1.33
CA SER A 287 -0.68 -3.71 1.65
C SER A 287 -0.42 -4.00 3.13
N HIS A 288 0.65 -3.41 3.69
CA HIS A 288 1.25 -3.72 4.99
C HIS A 288 1.34 -2.48 5.86
N SER A 289 1.58 -2.66 7.15
CA SER A 289 1.70 -1.55 8.11
C SER A 289 2.80 -0.56 7.74
N GLY A 290 4.03 -1.03 7.48
CA GLY A 290 5.15 -0.14 7.17
C GLY A 290 5.01 0.50 5.79
N ALA A 291 4.56 -0.26 4.80
CA ALA A 291 4.26 0.24 3.46
C ALA A 291 3.19 1.36 3.47
N ILE A 292 2.07 1.16 4.16
CA ILE A 292 1.03 2.19 4.32
C ILE A 292 1.58 3.39 5.08
N ALA A 293 2.36 3.18 6.15
CA ALA A 293 2.99 4.28 6.87
C ALA A 293 3.93 5.11 5.98
N GLY A 294 4.69 4.48 5.09
CA GLY A 294 5.51 5.17 4.10
C GLY A 294 4.69 5.93 3.06
N ILE A 295 3.59 5.34 2.58
CA ILE A 295 2.64 6.04 1.70
C ILE A 295 2.09 7.28 2.42
N LEU A 296 1.64 7.17 3.66
CA LEU A 296 1.15 8.32 4.44
C LEU A 296 2.20 9.42 4.58
N ARG A 297 3.48 9.08 4.82
CA ARG A 297 4.58 10.06 4.86
C ARG A 297 4.77 10.77 3.51
N VAL A 298 4.76 10.01 2.41
CA VAL A 298 4.88 10.57 1.05
C VAL A 298 3.71 11.49 0.70
N LEU A 299 2.52 11.16 1.19
CA LEU A 299 1.30 11.95 0.97
C LEU A 299 1.16 13.14 1.94
N GLU A 300 2.16 13.39 2.80
CA GLU A 300 2.11 14.42 3.84
C GLU A 300 0.89 14.28 4.78
N HIS A 301 0.38 13.05 4.96
CA HIS A 301 -0.66 12.74 5.94
C HIS A 301 -0.07 12.62 7.35
N ILE A 302 -0.90 12.83 8.38
CA ILE A 302 -0.48 12.55 9.75
C ILE A 302 -0.22 11.04 9.95
N PRO A 303 0.63 10.63 10.91
CA PRO A 303 0.82 9.21 11.19
C PRO A 303 -0.50 8.55 11.62
N PHE A 304 -0.87 7.44 10.97
CA PHE A 304 -2.04 6.65 11.33
C PHE A 304 -1.71 5.16 11.28
N SER A 305 -1.79 4.48 12.44
CA SER A 305 -1.51 3.04 12.53
C SER A 305 -2.78 2.23 12.24
N LEU A 306 -2.64 1.18 11.44
CA LEU A 306 -3.72 0.25 11.14
C LEU A 306 -3.54 -1.06 11.91
N GLN A 307 -4.60 -1.53 12.55
CA GLN A 307 -4.70 -2.92 13.01
C GLN A 307 -4.71 -3.88 11.81
N THR A 308 -4.42 -5.17 12.02
CA THR A 308 -4.57 -6.18 10.97
C THR A 308 -6.02 -6.22 10.45
N GLY A 309 -6.19 -6.22 9.13
CA GLY A 309 -7.49 -6.04 8.48
C GLY A 309 -8.10 -4.63 8.56
N GLY A 310 -7.36 -3.64 9.07
CA GLY A 310 -7.76 -2.24 9.13
C GLY A 310 -7.73 -1.56 7.76
N VAL A 311 -8.61 -0.57 7.54
CA VAL A 311 -8.71 0.21 6.29
C VAL A 311 -8.68 1.71 6.59
N ILE A 312 -7.92 2.46 5.79
CA ILE A 312 -7.89 3.94 5.80
C ILE A 312 -8.18 4.50 4.39
N PRO A 313 -9.18 5.37 4.22
CA PRO A 313 -9.31 6.22 3.04
C PRO A 313 -8.39 7.45 3.14
N VAL A 314 -7.77 7.85 2.04
CA VAL A 314 -6.98 9.08 1.95
C VAL A 314 -7.30 9.79 0.64
N LEU A 315 -7.82 11.02 0.73
CA LEU A 315 -8.02 11.87 -0.45
C LEU A 315 -6.70 12.56 -0.79
N VAL A 316 -6.13 12.20 -1.93
CA VAL A 316 -4.82 12.67 -2.38
C VAL A 316 -4.99 13.70 -3.48
N LYS A 317 -4.25 14.81 -3.37
CA LYS A 317 -3.96 15.73 -4.46
C LYS A 317 -2.56 15.44 -4.99
N ALA A 318 -2.43 15.23 -6.30
CA ALA A 318 -1.14 15.22 -6.97
C ALA A 318 -1.01 16.41 -7.93
N GLU A 319 0.15 17.05 -7.91
CA GLU A 319 0.46 18.22 -8.71
C GLU A 319 1.67 17.94 -9.60
N ASN A 320 1.53 18.14 -10.91
CA ASN A 320 2.63 18.09 -11.85
C ASN A 320 3.40 19.42 -11.80
N VAL A 321 4.57 19.39 -11.15
CA VAL A 321 5.42 20.55 -10.92
C VAL A 321 6.56 20.58 -11.95
N GLN A 322 6.69 21.70 -12.67
CA GLN A 322 7.78 21.91 -13.62
C GLN A 322 9.12 22.05 -12.87
N GLY A 323 10.18 21.45 -13.43
CA GLY A 323 11.53 21.48 -12.90
C GLY A 323 12.03 20.11 -12.43
N THR A 324 13.03 20.12 -11.57
CA THR A 324 13.62 18.92 -10.96
C THR A 324 13.02 18.72 -9.58
N ALA A 325 12.71 17.46 -9.23
CA ALA A 325 12.25 17.13 -7.89
C ALA A 325 13.29 17.56 -6.83
N PRO A 326 12.86 17.99 -5.63
CA PRO A 326 13.78 18.23 -4.52
C PRO A 326 14.61 16.97 -4.23
N SER A 327 15.87 17.16 -3.88
CA SER A 327 16.71 16.04 -3.45
C SER A 327 16.18 15.49 -2.12
N THR A 328 15.98 14.17 -2.06
CA THR A 328 15.70 13.45 -0.83
C THR A 328 16.96 12.75 -0.34
N THR A 329 17.20 12.78 0.97
CA THR A 329 18.30 12.02 1.58
C THR A 329 17.82 10.59 1.79
N ILE A 330 18.45 9.64 1.11
CA ILE A 330 18.18 8.21 1.29
C ILE A 330 19.27 7.63 2.19
N VAL A 331 18.88 7.18 3.37
CA VAL A 331 19.73 6.46 4.32
C VAL A 331 19.86 5.01 3.87
N SER A 332 21.06 4.45 3.95
CA SER A 332 21.29 3.04 3.65
C SER A 332 20.49 2.13 4.58
N GLY A 333 20.14 0.95 4.07
CA GLY A 333 19.57 -0.13 4.88
C GLY A 333 20.47 -0.56 6.02
N THR A 334 19.90 -1.33 6.95
CA THR A 334 20.58 -1.80 8.16
C THR A 334 20.67 -3.32 8.17
N THR A 335 21.71 -3.85 8.83
CA THR A 335 21.82 -5.27 9.14
C THR A 335 20.96 -5.63 10.34
N ALA A 336 20.65 -6.91 10.52
CA ALA A 336 19.89 -7.38 11.67
C ALA A 336 20.56 -6.99 12.99
N PRO A 337 19.79 -6.62 14.04
CA PRO A 337 20.36 -6.36 15.35
C PRO A 337 20.97 -7.64 15.94
N THR A 338 22.00 -7.47 16.77
CA THR A 338 22.58 -8.58 17.55
C THR A 338 21.67 -8.93 18.71
N CYS A 339 21.40 -10.22 18.92
CA CYS A 339 20.64 -10.67 20.09
C CYS A 339 21.41 -10.35 21.39
N SER A 340 20.76 -9.63 22.31
CA SER A 340 21.30 -9.29 23.63
C SER A 340 21.15 -10.42 24.65
N VAL A 341 20.22 -11.35 24.41
CA VAL A 341 19.93 -12.54 25.22
C VAL A 341 19.76 -13.76 24.30
N ASN A 342 19.67 -14.96 24.87
CA ASN A 342 19.39 -16.17 24.08
C ASN A 342 17.97 -16.09 23.48
N PRO A 343 17.82 -15.98 22.13
CA PRO A 343 16.51 -15.78 21.50
C PRO A 343 15.63 -17.04 21.49
N THR A 344 16.16 -18.20 21.90
CA THR A 344 15.43 -19.47 21.93
C THR A 344 15.06 -19.92 23.35
N SER A 345 15.41 -19.15 24.37
CA SER A 345 14.98 -19.46 25.74
C SER A 345 13.50 -19.12 25.87
N PRO A 346 12.64 -20.01 26.43
CA PRO A 346 11.30 -19.62 26.82
C PRO A 346 11.39 -18.55 27.93
N GLU A 347 10.62 -17.47 27.80
CA GLU A 347 10.42 -16.51 28.89
C GLU A 347 9.71 -17.15 30.10
#